data_AF-A0A498L440-F1
#
_entry.id   AF-A0A498L440-F1
#
_cell.length_a   1.000
_cell.length_b   1.000
_cell.length_c   1.000
_cell.angle_alpha   90.00
_cell.angle_beta   90.00
_cell.angle_gamma   90.00
#
_symmetry.space_group_name_H-M   'P 1'
#
loop_
_entity.id
_entity.type
_entity.pdbx_description
1 polymer ?
#
loop_
_entity_poly.entity_id
_entity_poly.type
_entity_poly.pdbx_seq_one_letter_code
_entity_poly.pdbx_strand_id
1 'polypeptide(L)'
;MTADESGDANVLRSKRDATRYQILVQIAERQPAVSQQEVADAIGITSQAVSDYLQDLIKQGFVQKHGRGRYEVTKEGVDWLISHTSRLQEYVTHVSEEVIGQVEIETALATSDIEEGQAVSLSMHDGTLQATPGTTGSATAVAVTGATAGTDVGVTDFEGVLDYELGDVTIVSLPRVDNGGSRTADTDRVADLAVDADLLAVAGTEALATARAADHEPDLRFGTADAVREAATRGLDVLLLAVETDLAGHTDRLREDNVSYEIVDAAE
;
A
#
# COMPACT_ATOMS: atom_id res chain seq x y z
N MET A 1 -16.36 7.01 -40.33
CA MET A 1 -16.42 5.58 -40.75
C MET A 1 -15.04 5.04 -40.55
N THR A 2 -14.75 4.18 -39.58
CA THR A 2 -15.44 2.97 -39.10
C THR A 2 -15.27 2.88 -37.58
N ALA A 3 -16.34 2.96 -36.79
CA ALA A 3 -17.06 1.80 -36.24
C ALA A 3 -16.20 1.02 -35.23
N ASP A 4 -16.22 1.46 -33.97
CA ASP A 4 -16.03 0.57 -32.82
C ASP A 4 -17.30 0.64 -31.96
N GLU A 5 -18.37 0.05 -32.51
CA GLU A 5 -19.53 -0.40 -31.76
C GLU A 5 -19.22 -1.80 -31.20
N SER A 6 -18.26 -1.87 -30.27
CA SER A 6 -18.12 -3.02 -29.37
C SER A 6 -18.86 -2.67 -28.08
N GLY A 7 -20.17 -2.79 -28.12
CA GLY A 7 -21.05 -2.56 -26.98
C GLY A 7 -20.80 -3.57 -25.87
N ASP A 8 -19.98 -3.20 -24.90
CA ASP A 8 -19.75 -3.98 -23.68
C ASP A 8 -20.44 -3.27 -22.50
N ALA A 9 -21.62 -3.78 -22.13
CA ALA A 9 -22.52 -3.16 -21.18
C ALA A 9 -21.97 -3.26 -19.75
N ASN A 10 -21.46 -2.15 -19.21
CA ASN A 10 -21.26 -2.00 -17.77
C ASN A 10 -22.61 -2.22 -17.05
N VAL A 11 -22.62 -2.98 -15.94
CA VAL A 11 -23.83 -3.22 -15.13
C VAL A 11 -24.56 -1.92 -14.77
N LEU A 12 -23.84 -0.80 -14.62
CA LEU A 12 -24.42 0.51 -14.33
C LEU A 12 -25.14 1.16 -15.53
N ARG A 13 -24.81 0.76 -16.76
CA ARG A 13 -25.44 1.26 -18.00
C ARG A 13 -26.68 0.45 -18.39
N SER A 14 -26.75 -0.82 -17.96
CA SER A 14 -27.84 -1.74 -18.28
C SER A 14 -28.57 -2.16 -17.01
N LYS A 15 -29.77 -1.62 -16.79
CA LYS A 15 -30.65 -2.05 -15.68
C LYS A 15 -30.87 -3.57 -15.66
N ARG A 16 -30.92 -4.19 -16.85
CA ARG A 16 -31.08 -5.63 -17.00
C ARG A 16 -29.87 -6.39 -16.47
N ASP A 17 -28.66 -5.95 -16.82
CA ASP A 17 -27.43 -6.64 -16.42
C ASP A 17 -27.05 -6.35 -14.97
N ALA A 18 -27.33 -5.14 -14.45
CA ALA A 18 -27.30 -4.87 -13.01
C ALA A 18 -28.20 -5.83 -12.23
N THR A 19 -29.45 -6.02 -12.67
CA THR A 19 -30.38 -6.93 -11.98
C THR A 19 -29.90 -8.38 -12.06
N ARG A 20 -29.38 -8.82 -13.22
CA ARG A 20 -28.79 -10.16 -13.38
C ARG A 20 -27.58 -10.38 -12.48
N TYR A 21 -26.69 -9.40 -12.41
CA TYR A 21 -25.50 -9.41 -11.55
C TYR A 21 -25.91 -9.57 -10.09
N GLN A 22 -26.84 -8.74 -9.61
CA GLN A 22 -27.34 -8.83 -8.24
C GLN A 22 -27.99 -10.19 -7.93
N ILE A 23 -28.78 -10.74 -8.87
CA ILE A 23 -29.36 -12.09 -8.72
C ILE A 23 -28.28 -13.17 -8.65
N LEU A 24 -27.27 -13.12 -9.53
CA LEU A 24 -26.16 -14.08 -9.54
C LEU A 24 -25.33 -14.00 -8.25
N VAL A 25 -25.05 -12.80 -7.73
CA VAL A 25 -24.38 -12.60 -6.44
C VAL A 25 -25.21 -13.23 -5.31
N GLN A 26 -26.51 -12.97 -5.24
CA GLN A 26 -27.38 -13.56 -4.22
C GLN A 26 -27.45 -15.09 -4.28
N ILE A 27 -27.32 -15.67 -5.47
CA ILE A 27 -27.21 -17.13 -5.62
C ILE A 27 -25.83 -17.60 -5.17
N ALA A 28 -24.74 -16.98 -5.64
CA ALA A 28 -23.38 -17.37 -5.27
C ALA A 28 -23.13 -17.32 -3.76
N GLU A 29 -23.69 -16.33 -3.06
CA GLU A 29 -23.57 -16.18 -1.60
C GLU A 29 -24.30 -17.26 -0.80
N ARG A 30 -25.39 -17.83 -1.34
CA ARG A 30 -26.36 -18.66 -0.59
C ARG A 30 -26.63 -20.02 -1.24
N GLN A 31 -25.93 -20.35 -2.31
CA GLN A 31 -26.07 -21.61 -3.02
C GLN A 31 -25.71 -22.81 -2.12
N PRO A 32 -26.33 -23.98 -2.35
CA PRO A 32 -27.37 -24.22 -3.34
C PRO A 32 -28.78 -23.88 -2.83
N ALA A 33 -28.96 -23.45 -1.58
CA ALA A 33 -30.24 -23.36 -0.90
C ALA A 33 -30.73 -21.90 -0.78
N VAL A 34 -31.12 -21.32 -1.91
CA VAL A 34 -31.72 -19.98 -1.97
C VAL A 34 -33.01 -19.99 -2.77
N SER A 35 -34.07 -19.43 -2.20
CA SER A 35 -35.37 -19.28 -2.85
C SER A 35 -35.47 -17.97 -3.64
N GLN A 36 -36.35 -17.94 -4.64
CA GLN A 36 -36.60 -16.73 -5.44
C GLN A 36 -37.13 -15.56 -4.59
N GLN A 37 -37.88 -15.86 -3.53
CA GLN A 37 -38.39 -14.87 -2.60
C GLN A 37 -37.24 -14.24 -1.80
N GLU A 38 -36.30 -15.03 -1.28
CA GLU A 38 -35.14 -14.51 -0.56
C GLU A 38 -34.23 -13.65 -1.46
N VAL A 39 -34.07 -14.03 -2.73
CA VAL A 39 -33.36 -13.18 -3.72
C VAL A 39 -34.13 -11.88 -3.96
N ALA A 40 -35.44 -11.97 -4.16
CA ALA A 40 -36.31 -10.83 -4.42
C ALA A 40 -36.28 -9.80 -3.28
N ASP A 41 -36.41 -10.29 -2.04
CA ASP A 41 -36.36 -9.47 -0.83
C ASP A 41 -35.00 -8.79 -0.65
N ALA A 42 -33.90 -9.48 -0.98
CA ALA A 42 -32.56 -8.94 -0.84
C ALA A 42 -32.24 -7.81 -1.83
N ILE A 43 -32.76 -7.88 -3.07
CA ILE A 43 -32.46 -6.90 -4.13
C ILE A 43 -33.60 -5.89 -4.36
N GLY A 44 -34.73 -6.04 -3.66
CA GLY A 44 -35.86 -5.12 -3.71
C GLY A 44 -36.70 -5.20 -4.98
N ILE A 45 -36.88 -6.40 -5.56
CA ILE A 45 -37.76 -6.62 -6.72
C ILE A 45 -38.82 -7.69 -6.42
N THR A 46 -39.74 -7.94 -7.35
CA THR A 46 -40.77 -8.98 -7.16
C THR A 46 -40.19 -10.38 -7.42
N SER A 47 -40.70 -11.40 -6.72
CA SER A 47 -40.34 -12.80 -6.96
C SER A 47 -40.63 -13.27 -8.38
N GLN A 48 -41.67 -12.70 -9.02
CA GLN A 48 -41.95 -12.93 -10.45
C GLN A 48 -40.84 -12.38 -11.34
N ALA A 49 -40.34 -11.18 -11.08
CA ALA A 49 -39.22 -10.62 -11.83
C ALA A 49 -37.96 -11.47 -11.66
N VAL A 50 -37.65 -11.93 -10.44
CA VAL A 50 -36.55 -12.87 -10.19
C VAL A 50 -36.73 -14.16 -10.99
N SER A 51 -37.95 -14.70 -11.04
CA SER A 51 -38.25 -15.89 -11.84
C SER A 51 -37.95 -15.69 -13.32
N ASP A 52 -38.33 -14.56 -13.89
CA ASP A 52 -38.10 -14.25 -15.30
C ASP A 52 -36.60 -14.12 -15.60
N TYR A 53 -35.85 -13.41 -14.75
CA TYR A 53 -34.39 -13.31 -14.86
C TYR A 53 -33.68 -14.66 -14.71
N LEU A 54 -34.11 -15.49 -13.76
CA LEU A 54 -33.55 -16.83 -13.57
C LEU A 54 -33.76 -17.73 -14.78
N GLN A 55 -34.91 -17.66 -15.45
CA GLN A 55 -35.13 -18.40 -16.68
C GLN A 55 -34.11 -18.01 -17.75
N ASP A 56 -33.82 -16.72 -17.88
CA ASP A 56 -32.83 -16.21 -18.82
C ASP A 56 -31.40 -16.61 -18.43
N LEU A 57 -31.05 -16.58 -17.14
CA LEU A 57 -29.74 -16.98 -16.64
C LEU A 57 -29.49 -18.48 -16.83
N ILE A 58 -30.52 -19.31 -16.62
CA ILE A 58 -30.46 -20.75 -16.89
C ILE A 58 -30.31 -21.01 -18.40
N LYS A 59 -31.06 -20.29 -19.25
CA LYS A 59 -30.93 -20.41 -20.72
C LYS A 59 -29.52 -20.03 -21.21
N GLN A 60 -28.89 -19.05 -20.58
CA GLN A 60 -27.52 -18.61 -20.88
C GLN A 60 -26.44 -19.51 -20.24
N GLY A 61 -26.84 -20.50 -19.45
CA GLY A 61 -25.92 -21.42 -18.79
C GLY A 61 -25.16 -20.83 -17.61
N PHE A 62 -25.58 -19.68 -17.05
CA PHE A 62 -24.95 -19.05 -15.88
C PHE A 62 -25.44 -19.62 -14.54
N VAL A 63 -26.62 -20.25 -14.54
CA VAL A 63 -27.22 -20.86 -13.35
C VAL A 63 -27.72 -22.27 -13.66
N GLN A 64 -27.45 -23.21 -12.77
CA GLN A 64 -28.03 -24.54 -12.78
C GLN A 64 -29.11 -24.67 -11.70
N LYS A 65 -30.17 -25.40 -12.01
CA LYS A 65 -31.29 -25.67 -11.08
C LYS A 65 -31.26 -27.13 -10.64
N HIS A 66 -31.10 -27.37 -9.34
CA HIS A 66 -31.02 -28.72 -8.74
C HIS A 66 -32.36 -29.20 -8.15
N GLY A 67 -33.36 -28.33 -8.04
CA GLY A 67 -34.66 -28.67 -7.47
C GLY A 67 -35.57 -27.46 -7.25
N ARG A 68 -36.63 -27.63 -6.44
CA ARG A 68 -37.46 -26.50 -6.00
C ARG A 68 -36.64 -25.61 -5.06
N GLY A 69 -36.46 -24.34 -5.44
CA GLY A 69 -35.72 -23.37 -4.65
C GLY A 69 -34.24 -23.72 -4.43
N ARG A 70 -33.62 -24.43 -5.37
CA ARG A 70 -32.19 -24.74 -5.33
C ARG A 70 -31.49 -24.35 -6.62
N TYR A 71 -30.60 -23.37 -6.52
CA TYR A 71 -29.87 -22.77 -7.62
C TYR A 71 -28.39 -22.75 -7.28
N GLU A 72 -27.57 -23.01 -8.29
CA GLU A 72 -26.11 -22.96 -8.19
C GLU A 72 -25.58 -22.18 -9.39
N VAL A 73 -24.60 -21.31 -9.16
CA VAL A 73 -23.93 -20.56 -10.22
C VAL A 73 -22.95 -21.50 -10.91
N THR A 74 -23.02 -21.58 -12.24
CA THR A 74 -22.10 -22.39 -13.03
C THR A 74 -20.73 -21.72 -13.12
N LYS A 75 -19.73 -22.42 -13.67
CA LYS A 75 -18.42 -21.81 -13.94
C LYS A 75 -18.55 -20.60 -14.86
N GLU A 76 -19.37 -20.69 -15.90
CA GLU A 76 -19.65 -19.60 -16.84
C GLU A 76 -20.31 -18.42 -16.13
N GLY A 77 -21.19 -18.67 -15.16
CA GLY A 77 -21.78 -17.63 -14.32
C GLY A 77 -20.77 -16.95 -13.40
N VAL A 78 -19.81 -17.71 -12.85
CA VAL A 78 -18.71 -17.17 -12.04
C VAL A 78 -17.78 -16.32 -12.91
N ASP A 79 -17.38 -16.80 -14.08
CA ASP A 79 -16.54 -16.07 -15.03
C ASP A 79 -17.24 -14.76 -15.46
N TRP A 80 -18.55 -14.81 -15.69
CA TRP A 80 -19.36 -13.63 -15.97
C TRP A 80 -19.36 -12.63 -14.81
N LEU A 81 -19.52 -13.10 -13.55
CA LEU A 81 -19.44 -12.26 -12.35
C LEU A 81 -18.07 -11.59 -12.24
N ILE A 82 -16.97 -12.35 -12.34
CA ILE A 82 -15.59 -11.81 -12.26
C ILE A 82 -15.41 -10.71 -13.31
N SER A 83 -15.79 -10.99 -14.56
CA SER A 83 -15.65 -10.05 -15.67
C SER A 83 -16.45 -8.74 -15.46
N HIS A 84 -17.65 -8.81 -14.87
CA HIS A 84 -18.44 -7.61 -14.58
C HIS A 84 -17.94 -6.86 -13.35
N THR A 85 -17.40 -7.57 -12.35
CA THR A 85 -16.76 -6.95 -11.18
C THR A 85 -15.51 -6.18 -11.56
N SER A 86 -14.64 -6.73 -12.41
CA SER A 86 -13.45 -6.02 -12.91
C SER A 86 -13.83 -4.74 -13.65
N ARG A 87 -14.82 -4.79 -14.55
CA ARG A 87 -15.32 -3.59 -15.24
C ARG A 87 -15.92 -2.56 -14.29
N LEU A 88 -16.58 -3.00 -13.20
CA LEU A 88 -17.11 -2.10 -12.18
C LEU A 88 -15.96 -1.40 -11.42
N GLN A 89 -14.91 -2.15 -11.07
CA GLN A 89 -13.71 -1.59 -10.43
C GLN A 89 -13.03 -0.56 -11.33
N GLU A 90 -12.79 -0.89 -12.61
CA GLU A 90 -12.23 0.04 -13.60
C GLU A 90 -13.05 1.34 -13.69
N TYR A 91 -14.39 1.23 -13.69
CA TYR A 91 -15.25 2.40 -13.73
C TYR A 91 -15.17 3.25 -12.45
N VAL A 92 -15.13 2.61 -11.28
CA VAL A 92 -14.97 3.32 -9.99
C VAL A 92 -13.62 4.04 -9.95
N THR A 93 -12.54 3.37 -10.35
CA THR A 93 -11.19 3.96 -10.48
C THR A 93 -11.22 5.19 -11.39
N HIS A 94 -11.77 5.06 -12.60
CA HIS A 94 -11.89 6.19 -13.53
C HIS A 94 -12.70 7.36 -12.94
N VAL A 95 -13.82 7.09 -12.26
CA VAL A 95 -14.61 8.17 -11.66
C VAL A 95 -13.84 8.85 -10.50
N SER A 96 -13.19 8.08 -9.64
CA SER A 96 -12.44 8.62 -8.50
C SER A 96 -11.22 9.44 -8.94
N GLU A 97 -10.47 8.93 -9.92
CA GLU A 97 -9.20 9.54 -10.38
C GLU A 97 -9.44 10.64 -11.41
N GLU A 98 -10.26 10.40 -12.44
CA GLU A 98 -10.34 11.29 -13.62
C GLU A 98 -11.55 12.24 -13.59
N VAL A 99 -12.64 11.89 -12.90
CA VAL A 99 -13.89 12.69 -12.92
C VAL A 99 -14.07 13.52 -11.66
N ILE A 100 -13.90 12.89 -10.50
CA ILE A 100 -13.99 13.57 -9.20
C ILE A 100 -12.68 14.31 -8.95
N GLY A 101 -11.55 13.72 -9.35
CA GLY A 101 -10.23 14.22 -9.03
C GLY A 101 -10.07 14.27 -7.52
N GLN A 102 -9.75 13.15 -6.87
CA GLN A 102 -9.17 13.27 -5.54
C GLN A 102 -7.84 14.01 -5.72
N VAL A 103 -7.85 15.31 -5.42
CA VAL A 103 -6.65 16.12 -5.26
C VAL A 103 -5.88 15.45 -4.13
N GLU A 104 -4.94 14.58 -4.47
CA GLU A 104 -4.06 13.97 -3.49
C GLU A 104 -3.21 15.12 -2.94
N ILE A 105 -3.54 15.50 -1.70
CA ILE A 105 -2.81 16.52 -0.96
C ILE A 105 -1.79 15.78 -0.14
N GLU A 106 -0.53 15.90 -0.51
CA GLU A 106 0.56 15.47 0.36
C GLU A 106 0.95 16.61 1.30
N THR A 107 1.59 16.26 2.41
CA THR A 107 2.11 17.22 3.37
C THR A 107 3.63 17.28 3.25
N ALA A 108 4.16 18.48 3.07
CA ALA A 108 5.59 18.75 3.08
C ALA A 108 5.95 19.77 4.17
N LEU A 109 7.22 19.82 4.56
CA LEU A 109 7.73 20.86 5.46
C LEU A 109 8.17 22.08 4.64
N ALA A 110 7.63 23.25 4.95
CA ALA A 110 8.00 24.48 4.26
C ALA A 110 9.43 24.91 4.61
N THR A 111 10.32 25.10 3.63
CA THR A 111 11.69 25.60 3.87
C THR A 111 11.75 27.12 4.04
N SER A 112 10.68 27.81 3.64
CA SER A 112 10.49 29.27 3.70
C SER A 112 9.00 29.57 3.72
N ASP A 113 8.61 30.84 3.89
CA ASP A 113 7.20 31.22 3.83
C ASP A 113 6.62 30.93 2.42
N ILE A 114 5.45 30.28 2.39
CA ILE A 114 4.75 29.86 1.19
C ILE A 114 3.31 30.38 1.26
N GLU A 115 2.86 31.02 0.19
CA GLU A 115 1.49 31.46 0.01
C GLU A 115 0.61 30.35 -0.59
N GLU A 116 -0.68 30.35 -0.28
CA GLU A 116 -1.63 29.45 -0.93
C GLU A 116 -1.69 29.72 -2.44
N GLY A 117 -1.67 28.66 -3.24
CA GLY A 117 -1.60 28.70 -4.70
C GLY A 117 -0.20 28.94 -5.26
N GLN A 118 0.82 29.07 -4.41
CA GLN A 118 2.19 29.29 -4.85
C GLN A 118 2.80 27.98 -5.39
N ALA A 119 3.52 28.09 -6.50
CA ALA A 119 4.31 26.98 -7.02
C ALA A 119 5.53 26.72 -6.15
N VAL A 120 5.79 25.45 -5.86
CA VAL A 120 6.88 24.98 -5.01
C VAL A 120 7.67 23.87 -5.68
N SER A 121 8.95 23.78 -5.34
CA SER A 121 9.84 22.69 -5.71
C SER A 121 9.94 21.76 -4.52
N LEU A 122 9.89 20.46 -4.77
CA LEU A 122 9.90 19.44 -3.75
C LEU A 122 11.25 18.74 -3.69
N SER A 123 11.66 18.36 -2.48
CA SER A 123 12.88 17.61 -2.23
C SER A 123 12.74 16.72 -0.99
N MET A 124 13.43 15.58 -0.96
CA MET A 124 13.59 14.79 0.26
C MET A 124 14.81 15.31 1.03
N HIS A 125 14.67 15.54 2.33
CA HIS A 125 15.79 15.89 3.19
C HIS A 125 15.53 15.33 4.58
N ASP A 126 16.50 14.57 5.12
CA ASP A 126 16.41 13.96 6.46
C ASP A 126 15.09 13.18 6.62
N GLY A 127 14.85 12.28 5.67
CA GLY A 127 13.65 11.45 5.59
C GLY A 127 12.31 12.19 5.41
N THR A 128 12.35 13.51 5.22
CA THR A 128 11.16 14.38 5.23
C THR A 128 10.99 15.06 3.87
N LEU A 129 9.76 15.03 3.35
CA LEU A 129 9.42 15.80 2.16
C LEU A 129 9.40 17.29 2.49
N GLN A 130 10.16 18.09 1.75
CA GLN A 130 10.25 19.53 1.93
C GLN A 130 9.70 20.26 0.69
N ALA A 131 9.12 21.43 0.92
CA ALA A 131 8.63 22.32 -0.11
C ALA A 131 9.36 23.67 -0.05
N THR A 132 9.95 24.07 -1.18
CA THR A 132 10.66 25.34 -1.34
C THR A 132 9.95 26.21 -2.39
N PRO A 133 9.72 27.51 -2.14
CA PRO A 133 9.22 28.45 -3.14
C PRO A 133 9.90 28.36 -4.52
N GLY A 134 9.09 28.29 -5.58
CA GLY A 134 9.56 28.33 -6.97
C GLY A 134 9.57 26.96 -7.65
N THR A 135 10.03 26.89 -8.90
CA THR A 135 9.92 25.69 -9.77
C THR A 135 11.27 25.24 -10.34
N THR A 136 12.33 25.34 -9.54
CA THR A 136 13.70 25.04 -9.99
C THR A 136 14.06 23.55 -9.82
N GLY A 137 13.35 22.82 -8.95
CA GLY A 137 13.59 21.39 -8.70
C GLY A 137 13.10 20.47 -9.82
N SER A 138 13.48 19.19 -9.74
CA SER A 138 13.03 18.13 -10.65
C SER A 138 11.59 17.69 -10.40
N ALA A 139 11.09 17.93 -9.19
CA ALA A 139 9.70 17.74 -8.78
C ALA A 139 9.12 19.08 -8.36
N THR A 140 7.94 19.40 -8.88
CA THR A 140 7.21 20.63 -8.56
C THR A 140 5.77 20.32 -8.18
N ALA A 141 5.17 21.20 -7.40
CA ALA A 141 3.79 21.12 -6.96
C ALA A 141 3.22 22.53 -6.73
N VAL A 142 1.94 22.60 -6.38
CA VAL A 142 1.24 23.82 -5.99
C VAL A 142 0.78 23.70 -4.54
N ALA A 143 1.09 24.72 -3.74
CA ALA A 143 0.64 24.79 -2.36
C ALA A 143 -0.89 25.00 -2.30
N VAL A 144 -1.60 24.16 -1.55
CA VAL A 144 -3.05 24.30 -1.29
C VAL A 144 -3.33 24.98 0.05
N THR A 145 -2.30 25.19 0.87
CA THR A 145 -2.36 25.98 2.09
C THR A 145 -1.16 26.94 2.13
N GLY A 146 -1.29 28.07 2.82
CA GLY A 146 -0.13 28.87 3.20
C GLY A 146 0.62 28.24 4.37
N ALA A 147 1.93 28.50 4.47
CA ALA A 147 2.78 28.02 5.55
C ALA A 147 3.89 29.02 5.87
N THR A 148 4.31 29.04 7.13
CA THR A 148 5.54 29.72 7.55
C THR A 148 6.71 28.74 7.47
N ALA A 149 7.94 29.24 7.34
CA ALA A 149 9.12 28.38 7.36
C ALA A 149 9.12 27.41 8.58
N GLY A 150 9.30 26.11 8.31
CA GLY A 150 9.34 25.04 9.30
C GLY A 150 7.98 24.47 9.71
N THR A 151 6.87 24.90 9.11
CA THR A 151 5.53 24.30 9.34
C THR A 151 5.09 23.44 8.17
N ASP A 152 4.04 22.66 8.38
CA ASP A 152 3.41 21.85 7.35
C ASP A 152 2.75 22.72 6.27
N VAL A 153 2.88 22.28 5.02
CA VAL A 153 2.19 22.82 3.85
C VAL A 153 1.57 21.67 3.08
N GLY A 154 0.28 21.81 2.76
CA GLY A 154 -0.39 20.91 1.82
C GLY A 154 0.03 21.26 0.39
N VAL A 155 0.40 20.26 -0.39
CA VAL A 155 0.80 20.43 -1.80
C VAL A 155 0.02 19.46 -2.69
N THR A 156 -0.26 19.89 -3.93
CA THR A 156 -0.91 19.07 -4.95
C THR A 156 -0.37 19.39 -6.35
N ASP A 157 -0.98 18.81 -7.39
CA ASP A 157 -0.56 18.98 -8.79
C ASP A 157 0.93 18.64 -8.96
N PHE A 158 1.32 17.45 -8.46
CA PHE A 158 2.68 16.94 -8.53
C PHE A 158 3.10 16.70 -9.98
N GLU A 159 4.16 17.37 -10.40
CA GLU A 159 4.79 17.19 -11.71
C GLU A 159 6.26 16.84 -11.53
N GLY A 160 6.75 15.93 -12.38
CA GLY A 160 8.14 15.46 -12.34
C GLY A 160 8.37 14.28 -11.39
N VAL A 161 9.63 14.04 -11.04
CA VAL A 161 10.05 12.93 -10.17
C VAL A 161 10.96 13.48 -9.08
N LEU A 162 10.68 13.09 -7.84
CA LEU A 162 11.56 13.37 -6.71
C LEU A 162 12.89 12.65 -6.94
N ASP A 163 13.94 13.42 -7.16
CA ASP A 163 15.29 12.90 -7.35
C ASP A 163 15.96 12.74 -5.99
N TYR A 164 15.94 11.52 -5.45
CA TYR A 164 16.65 11.16 -4.24
C TYR A 164 17.08 9.69 -4.31
N GLU A 165 18.17 9.38 -3.61
CA GLU A 165 18.68 8.03 -3.48
C GLU A 165 18.07 7.38 -2.24
N LEU A 166 17.77 6.07 -2.33
CA LEU A 166 17.40 5.30 -1.14
C LEU A 166 18.62 5.20 -0.23
N GLY A 167 18.39 5.16 1.08
CA GLY A 167 19.45 4.96 2.06
C GLY A 167 19.91 3.51 2.11
N ASP A 168 21.10 3.30 2.63
CA ASP A 168 21.73 2.00 2.81
C ASP A 168 21.51 1.47 4.24
N VAL A 169 21.30 0.16 4.37
CA VAL A 169 21.16 -0.49 5.69
C VAL A 169 22.36 -1.39 5.99
N THR A 170 23.14 -1.03 7.00
CA THR A 170 24.20 -1.90 7.54
C THR A 170 23.65 -2.71 8.70
N ILE A 171 23.62 -4.03 8.57
CA ILE A 171 23.09 -4.93 9.60
C ILE A 171 24.24 -5.61 10.33
N VAL A 172 24.40 -5.31 11.62
CA VAL A 172 25.33 -6.04 12.51
C VAL A 172 24.60 -7.22 13.12
N SER A 173 24.97 -8.42 12.69
CA SER A 173 24.41 -9.68 13.18
C SER A 173 25.03 -10.07 14.52
N LEU A 174 24.19 -10.17 15.55
CA LEU A 174 24.58 -10.55 16.90
C LEU A 174 24.16 -11.98 17.23
N PRO A 175 25.05 -12.79 17.84
CA PRO A 175 24.67 -14.10 18.30
C PRO A 175 23.69 -14.00 19.48
N ARG A 176 22.93 -15.06 19.70
CA ARG A 176 22.07 -15.19 20.89
C ARG A 176 22.89 -15.22 22.18
N VAL A 177 22.28 -14.87 23.31
CA VAL A 177 22.96 -14.83 24.63
C VAL A 177 23.61 -16.15 25.05
N ASP A 178 23.07 -17.30 24.66
CA ASP A 178 23.62 -18.63 24.93
C ASP A 178 24.87 -18.95 24.09
N ASN A 179 25.11 -18.18 23.04
CA ASN A 179 26.31 -18.22 22.19
C ASN A 179 27.25 -17.02 22.44
N GLY A 180 27.06 -16.28 23.53
CA GLY A 180 27.91 -15.15 23.92
C GLY A 180 27.17 -13.82 23.97
N GLY A 181 26.17 -13.63 23.09
CA GLY A 181 25.35 -12.42 23.05
C GLY A 181 26.15 -11.17 22.74
N SER A 182 25.76 -10.06 23.35
CA SER A 182 26.46 -8.76 23.22
C SER A 182 27.94 -8.77 23.63
N ARG A 183 28.41 -9.78 24.38
CA ARG A 183 29.81 -9.86 24.83
C ARG A 183 30.78 -10.25 23.72
N THR A 184 30.29 -10.73 22.58
CA THR A 184 31.13 -11.06 21.43
C THR A 184 31.29 -9.88 20.48
N ALA A 185 30.51 -8.81 20.67
CA ALA A 185 30.52 -7.66 19.80
C ALA A 185 31.77 -6.80 20.01
N ASP A 186 32.38 -6.37 18.90
CA ASP A 186 33.36 -5.29 18.91
C ASP A 186 32.62 -3.94 19.06
N THR A 187 32.62 -3.42 20.28
CA THR A 187 31.93 -2.17 20.62
C THR A 187 32.56 -0.95 19.98
N ASP A 188 33.86 -0.97 19.72
CA ASP A 188 34.55 0.15 19.07
C ASP A 188 34.13 0.21 17.59
N ARG A 189 34.06 -0.96 16.93
CA ARG A 189 33.57 -1.05 15.55
C ARG A 189 32.11 -0.63 15.41
N VAL A 190 31.24 -1.04 16.35
CA VAL A 190 29.83 -0.61 16.38
C VAL A 190 29.72 0.90 16.56
N ALA A 191 30.56 1.50 17.42
CA ALA A 191 30.57 2.95 17.61
C ALA A 191 31.01 3.68 16.32
N ASP A 192 32.04 3.18 15.63
CA ASP A 192 32.47 3.75 14.35
C ASP A 192 31.35 3.71 13.30
N LEU A 193 30.67 2.56 13.13
CA LEU A 193 29.55 2.43 12.20
C LEU A 193 28.37 3.35 12.57
N ALA A 194 28.14 3.57 13.86
CA ALA A 194 27.03 4.40 14.33
C ALA A 194 27.25 5.89 14.08
N VAL A 195 28.50 6.34 13.87
CA VAL A 195 28.80 7.74 13.54
C VAL A 195 28.42 8.07 12.09
N ASP A 196 28.53 7.08 11.21
CA ASP A 196 28.28 7.27 9.77
C ASP A 196 26.80 7.06 9.39
N ALA A 197 25.99 6.46 10.28
CA ALA A 197 24.56 6.23 10.04
C ALA A 197 23.69 7.39 10.55
N ASP A 198 22.59 7.66 9.85
CA ASP A 198 21.58 8.65 10.27
C ASP A 198 20.74 8.14 11.45
N LEU A 199 20.49 6.84 11.51
CA LEU A 199 19.69 6.19 12.55
C LEU A 199 20.33 4.89 13.06
N LEU A 200 20.24 4.69 14.38
CA LEU A 200 20.60 3.44 15.05
C LEU A 200 19.33 2.68 15.48
N ALA A 201 19.11 1.51 14.88
CA ALA A 201 18.05 0.58 15.25
C ALA A 201 18.59 -0.64 16.00
N VAL A 202 17.84 -1.13 16.99
CA VAL A 202 18.17 -2.37 17.72
C VAL A 202 17.00 -3.35 17.71
N ALA A 203 17.26 -4.56 17.24
CA ALA A 203 16.33 -5.69 17.26
C ALA A 203 16.87 -6.79 18.19
N GLY A 204 16.24 -6.91 19.36
CA GLY A 204 16.61 -7.89 20.39
C GLY A 204 17.32 -7.27 21.60
N THR A 205 17.39 -8.04 22.69
CA THR A 205 17.93 -7.54 23.96
C THR A 205 19.45 -7.46 23.93
N GLU A 206 20.10 -8.41 23.25
CA GLU A 206 21.54 -8.42 23.00
C GLU A 206 21.95 -7.21 22.17
N ALA A 207 21.18 -6.86 21.12
CA ALA A 207 21.39 -5.65 20.33
C ALA A 207 21.36 -4.36 21.16
N LEU A 208 20.35 -4.22 22.02
CA LEU A 208 20.29 -3.09 22.94
C LEU A 208 21.48 -3.05 23.92
N ALA A 209 21.91 -4.21 24.40
CA ALA A 209 23.07 -4.29 25.29
C ALA A 209 24.36 -3.92 24.57
N THR A 210 24.52 -4.31 23.30
CA THR A 210 25.66 -3.92 22.45
C THR A 210 25.69 -2.42 22.20
N ALA A 211 24.58 -1.81 21.77
CA ALA A 211 24.51 -0.35 21.55
C ALA A 211 24.93 0.44 22.80
N ARG A 212 24.42 0.05 23.98
CA ARG A 212 24.80 0.69 25.24
C ARG A 212 26.25 0.46 25.63
N ALA A 213 26.81 -0.70 25.33
CA ALA A 213 28.22 -0.98 25.59
C ALA A 213 29.14 -0.14 24.69
N ALA A 214 28.67 0.21 23.49
CA ALA A 214 29.31 1.16 22.57
C ALA A 214 29.03 2.64 22.91
N ASP A 215 28.35 2.94 24.02
CA ASP A 215 27.96 4.30 24.45
C ASP A 215 27.01 5.04 23.47
N HIS A 216 26.18 4.28 22.73
CA HIS A 216 25.15 4.83 21.84
C HIS A 216 23.73 4.52 22.34
N GLU A 217 22.86 5.53 22.28
CA GLU A 217 21.42 5.38 22.52
C GLU A 217 20.74 5.11 21.16
N PRO A 218 20.03 3.99 20.99
CA PRO A 218 19.33 3.71 19.74
C PRO A 218 18.08 4.57 19.58
N ASP A 219 17.87 5.07 18.37
CA ASP A 219 16.69 5.82 17.93
C ASP A 219 15.46 4.92 17.84
N LEU A 220 15.66 3.68 17.39
CA LEU A 220 14.58 2.71 17.12
C LEU A 220 14.77 1.43 17.93
N ARG A 221 13.74 1.06 18.71
CA ARG A 221 13.73 -0.17 19.53
C ARG A 221 12.54 -1.09 19.27
N PHE A 222 11.51 -0.60 18.60
CA PHE A 222 10.25 -1.30 18.39
C PHE A 222 9.78 -1.11 16.94
N GLY A 223 9.07 -2.09 16.40
CA GLY A 223 8.63 -2.04 15.00
C GLY A 223 9.79 -1.94 14.00
N THR A 224 10.98 -2.39 14.39
CA THR A 224 12.24 -2.10 13.69
C THR A 224 12.25 -2.60 12.25
N ALA A 225 11.61 -3.73 11.94
CA ALA A 225 11.53 -4.22 10.57
C ALA A 225 10.82 -3.24 9.62
N ASP A 226 9.70 -2.67 10.05
CA ASP A 226 8.98 -1.69 9.24
C ASP A 226 9.65 -0.30 9.30
N ALA A 227 10.17 0.09 10.47
CA ALA A 227 10.79 1.40 10.68
C ALA A 227 12.13 1.57 9.95
N VAL A 228 13.00 0.55 9.96
CA VAL A 228 14.28 0.57 9.22
C VAL A 228 14.02 0.65 7.72
N ARG A 229 13.09 -0.18 7.23
CA ARG A 229 12.64 -0.15 5.82
C ARG A 229 12.12 1.23 5.44
N GLU A 230 11.24 1.82 6.24
CA GLU A 230 10.66 3.14 5.94
C GLU A 230 11.71 4.25 5.96
N ALA A 231 12.63 4.26 6.93
CA ALA A 231 13.72 5.22 6.99
C ALA A 231 14.63 5.14 5.75
N ALA A 232 15.06 3.94 5.38
CA ALA A 232 15.90 3.73 4.20
C ALA A 232 15.18 4.10 2.90
N THR A 233 13.89 3.76 2.77
CA THR A 233 13.06 4.21 1.62
C THR A 233 12.89 5.73 1.56
N ARG A 234 13.14 6.45 2.66
CA ARG A 234 13.14 7.91 2.72
C ARG A 234 14.54 8.52 2.56
N GLY A 235 15.55 7.71 2.23
CA GLY A 235 16.91 8.18 1.96
C GLY A 235 17.80 8.30 3.20
N LEU A 236 17.47 7.64 4.31
CA LEU A 236 18.29 7.65 5.53
C LEU A 236 19.13 6.38 5.63
N ASP A 237 20.41 6.52 5.96
CA ASP A 237 21.30 5.40 6.22
C ASP A 237 21.06 4.85 7.62
N VAL A 238 20.88 3.54 7.74
CA VAL A 238 20.47 2.91 9.00
C VAL A 238 21.46 1.83 9.44
N LEU A 239 22.00 1.98 10.64
CA LEU A 239 22.70 0.93 11.34
C LEU A 239 21.69 0.09 12.13
N LEU A 240 21.51 -1.18 11.75
CA LEU A 240 20.66 -2.13 12.47
C LEU A 240 21.53 -3.13 13.24
N LEU A 241 21.49 -3.09 14.57
CA LEU A 241 22.00 -4.18 15.38
C LEU A 241 20.86 -5.20 15.57
N ALA A 242 21.03 -6.43 15.10
CA ALA A 242 19.98 -7.44 15.17
C ALA A 242 20.51 -8.77 15.67
N VAL A 243 19.75 -9.43 16.55
CA VAL A 243 20.03 -10.83 16.89
C VAL A 243 19.77 -11.70 15.65
N GLU A 244 20.60 -12.71 15.41
CA GLU A 244 20.51 -13.63 14.26
C GLU A 244 19.08 -14.14 13.98
N THR A 245 18.30 -14.38 15.04
CA THR A 245 16.91 -14.86 14.93
C THR A 245 15.95 -13.86 14.31
N ASP A 246 16.26 -12.56 14.37
CA ASP A 246 15.42 -11.48 13.87
C ASP A 246 15.85 -11.01 12.46
N LEU A 247 16.98 -11.49 11.93
CA LEU A 247 17.52 -11.06 10.63
C LEU A 247 16.57 -11.34 9.47
N ALA A 248 15.96 -12.53 9.42
CA ALA A 248 15.09 -12.90 8.31
C ALA A 248 13.94 -11.90 8.16
N GLY A 249 13.30 -11.53 9.28
CA GLY A 249 12.22 -10.55 9.29
C GLY A 249 12.62 -9.16 8.78
N HIS A 250 13.85 -8.71 9.04
CA HIS A 250 14.33 -7.43 8.52
C HIS A 250 14.73 -7.53 7.05
N THR A 251 15.52 -8.54 6.68
CA THR A 251 15.99 -8.70 5.28
C THR A 251 14.85 -8.94 4.30
N ASP A 252 13.78 -9.62 4.71
CA ASP A 252 12.60 -9.80 3.86
C ASP A 252 11.91 -8.46 3.57
N ARG A 253 11.76 -7.59 4.58
CA ARG A 253 11.19 -6.25 4.42
C ARG A 253 12.03 -5.33 3.52
N LEU A 254 13.35 -5.37 3.67
CA LEU A 254 14.25 -4.55 2.84
C LEU A 254 14.20 -4.98 1.37
N ARG A 255 14.10 -6.29 1.12
CA ARG A 255 13.95 -6.82 -0.25
C ARG A 255 12.61 -6.46 -0.90
N GLU A 256 11.52 -6.40 -0.13
CA GLU A 256 10.19 -6.00 -0.64
C GLU A 256 10.23 -4.63 -1.35
N ASP A 257 10.99 -3.69 -0.81
CA ASP A 257 11.10 -2.32 -1.32
C ASP A 257 12.39 -2.03 -2.09
N ASN A 258 13.19 -3.05 -2.41
CA ASN A 258 14.48 -2.94 -3.12
C ASN A 258 15.52 -2.05 -2.41
N VAL A 259 15.49 -1.99 -1.07
CA VAL A 259 16.47 -1.29 -0.26
C VAL A 259 17.77 -2.11 -0.22
N SER A 260 18.91 -1.45 -0.47
CA SER A 260 20.23 -2.04 -0.33
C SER A 260 20.57 -2.30 1.13
N TYR A 261 21.18 -3.45 1.39
CA TYR A 261 21.66 -3.77 2.72
C TYR A 261 22.90 -4.65 2.65
N GLU A 262 23.75 -4.50 3.67
CA GLU A 262 24.87 -5.40 3.92
C GLU A 262 24.73 -6.02 5.31
N ILE A 263 25.34 -7.20 5.50
CA ILE A 263 25.37 -7.88 6.79
C ILE A 263 26.83 -8.05 7.19
N VAL A 264 27.16 -7.56 8.38
CA VAL A 264 28.48 -7.71 9.01
C VAL A 264 28.37 -8.52 10.30
N ASP A 265 29.41 -9.27 10.61
CA ASP A 265 29.49 -10.02 11.87
C ASP A 265 29.82 -9.06 13.01
N ALA A 266 29.19 -9.22 14.17
CA ALA A 266 29.48 -8.38 15.32
C ALA A 266 30.92 -8.52 15.85
N ALA A 267 31.63 -9.60 15.52
CA ALA A 267 32.99 -9.85 15.98
C ALA A 267 34.10 -9.36 15.02
N GLU A 268 33.76 -8.90 13.80
CA GLU A 268 34.72 -8.51 12.74
C GLU A 268 34.51 -7.08 12.21
#